data_AF-A0A8J6CCH7-F1
#
_entry.id   AF-A0A8J6CCH7-F1
#
_cell.length_a   1.000
_cell.length_b   1.000
_cell.length_c   1.000
_cell.angle_alpha   90.00
_cell.angle_beta   90.00
_cell.angle_gamma   90.00
#
_symmetry.space_group_name_H-M   'P 1'
#
loop_
_entity.id
_entity.type
_entity.pdbx_description
1 polymer ?
#
loop_
_entity_poly.entity_id
_entity_poly.type
_entity_poly.pdbx_seq_one_letter_code
_entity_poly.pdbx_strand_id
1 'polypeptide(L)'
;MATSVRPVDYARWDNFADSDEEEERPTQAERISAHIDLEHTQRVNEQEDELAAARAQLAALRQQRKALDEATRAQSSTAVGSSQWMLIGGSSFARVPSQKVAQTLANEQRKVIDAIRELEVSVNRLSAQVKRLRSRGAT
;
A
#
# COMPACT_ATOMS: atom_id res chain seq x y z
N MET A 1 49.23 -6.45 -68.75
CA MET A 1 48.14 -7.40 -68.44
C MET A 1 48.75 -8.73 -68.06
N ALA A 2 48.68 -9.10 -66.78
CA ALA A 2 48.76 -10.47 -66.26
C ALA A 2 48.41 -10.38 -64.76
N THR A 3 47.22 -10.86 -64.40
CA THR A 3 46.70 -10.96 -63.03
C THR A 3 47.36 -12.13 -62.31
N SER A 4 47.83 -11.93 -61.08
CA SER A 4 48.18 -13.03 -60.18
C SER A 4 47.43 -12.84 -58.88
N VAL A 5 46.30 -13.54 -58.78
CA VAL A 5 45.52 -13.71 -57.56
C VAL A 5 46.20 -14.80 -56.76
N ARG A 6 46.63 -14.51 -55.53
CA ARG A 6 47.16 -15.52 -54.60
C ARG A 6 46.01 -16.44 -54.15
N PRO A 7 46.21 -17.77 -54.09
CA PRO A 7 45.20 -18.67 -53.57
C PRO A 7 45.01 -18.44 -52.07
N VAL A 8 43.76 -18.33 -51.63
CA VAL A 8 43.36 -18.33 -50.22
C VAL A 8 43.44 -19.78 -49.74
N ASP A 9 44.33 -20.06 -48.80
CA ASP A 9 44.39 -21.35 -48.10
C ASP A 9 43.14 -21.50 -47.23
N TYR A 10 42.15 -22.27 -47.72
CA TYR A 10 41.04 -22.79 -46.94
C TYR A 10 41.52 -23.98 -46.10
N ALA A 11 42.40 -23.71 -45.13
CA ALA A 11 42.79 -24.72 -44.17
C ALA A 11 41.78 -24.76 -43.01
N ARG A 12 40.90 -25.77 -43.10
CA ARG A 12 40.54 -26.64 -41.98
C ARG A 12 39.62 -26.05 -40.92
N TRP A 13 38.34 -25.95 -41.28
CA TRP A 13 37.24 -26.12 -40.34
C TRP A 13 37.16 -27.60 -39.97
N ASP A 14 37.89 -28.01 -38.93
CA ASP A 14 37.59 -29.27 -38.23
C ASP A 14 38.21 -29.23 -36.84
N ASN A 15 37.38 -29.61 -35.87
CA ASN A 15 37.59 -29.69 -34.42
C ASN A 15 37.33 -28.41 -33.64
N PHE A 16 36.05 -28.21 -33.28
CA PHE A 16 35.58 -28.47 -31.91
C PHE A 16 34.12 -28.92 -31.98
N ALA A 17 33.91 -30.22 -32.25
CA ALA A 17 32.76 -30.91 -31.68
C ALA A 17 33.26 -31.46 -30.34
N ASP A 18 33.15 -30.65 -29.29
CA ASP A 18 33.28 -31.13 -27.92
C ASP A 18 32.28 -30.37 -27.05
N SER A 19 31.27 -31.14 -26.62
CA SER A 19 30.29 -30.88 -25.57
C SER A 19 29.17 -29.87 -25.86
N ASP A 20 28.02 -30.42 -26.27
CA ASP A 20 26.66 -29.89 -26.09
C ASP A 20 26.33 -29.67 -24.58
N GLU A 21 27.08 -28.78 -23.93
CA GLU A 21 26.69 -28.14 -22.68
C GLU A 21 26.72 -26.63 -22.90
N GLU A 22 25.96 -26.15 -23.89
CA GLU A 22 25.39 -24.80 -23.78
C GLU A 22 24.38 -24.85 -22.63
N GLU A 23 24.89 -24.74 -21.41
CA GLU A 23 24.14 -24.22 -20.28
C GLU A 23 23.54 -22.90 -20.78
N GLU A 24 22.25 -22.89 -21.12
CA GLU A 24 21.49 -21.74 -21.64
C GLU A 24 21.64 -20.57 -20.66
N ARG A 25 22.73 -19.82 -20.78
CA ARG A 25 22.95 -18.64 -19.96
C ARG A 25 22.00 -17.60 -20.50
N PRO A 26 21.10 -17.06 -19.66
CA PRO A 26 20.10 -16.13 -20.13
C PRO A 26 20.79 -14.97 -20.82
N THR A 27 20.28 -14.61 -22.00
CA THR A 27 20.84 -13.52 -22.78
C THR A 27 20.85 -12.24 -21.93
N GLN A 28 21.74 -11.28 -22.23
CA GLN A 28 21.77 -10.01 -21.50
C GLN A 28 20.38 -9.33 -21.51
N ALA A 29 19.60 -9.51 -22.58
CA ALA A 29 18.22 -9.05 -22.69
C ALA A 29 17.28 -9.76 -21.70
N GLU A 30 17.36 -11.09 -21.56
CA GLU A 30 16.57 -11.85 -20.58
C GLU A 30 16.90 -11.47 -19.13
N ARG A 31 18.19 -11.24 -18.83
CA ARG A 31 18.62 -10.75 -17.51
C ARG A 31 18.06 -9.37 -17.19
N ILE A 32 18.04 -8.46 -18.17
CA ILE A 32 17.47 -7.12 -18.01
C ILE A 32 15.94 -7.20 -17.84
N SER A 33 15.27 -8.03 -18.65
CA SER A 33 13.82 -8.25 -18.53
C SER A 33 13.43 -8.79 -17.15
N ALA A 34 14.11 -9.83 -16.68
CA ALA A 34 13.85 -10.43 -15.38
C ALA A 34 14.08 -9.44 -14.23
N HIS A 35 15.08 -8.56 -14.35
CA HIS A 35 15.33 -7.51 -13.36
C HIS A 35 14.20 -6.46 -13.34
N ILE A 36 13.70 -6.04 -14.50
CA ILE A 36 12.57 -5.11 -14.62
C ILE A 36 11.29 -5.72 -14.04
N ASP A 37 11.03 -7.00 -14.30
CA ASP A 37 9.88 -7.71 -13.78
C ASP A 37 9.93 -7.84 -12.25
N LEU A 38 11.12 -8.08 -11.69
CA LEU A 38 11.37 -8.08 -10.24
C LEU A 38 11.11 -6.70 -9.62
N GLU A 39 11.68 -5.63 -10.18
CA GLU A 39 11.43 -4.27 -9.69
C GLU A 39 9.95 -3.88 -9.76
N HIS A 40 9.28 -4.24 -10.86
CA HIS A 40 7.85 -3.99 -11.02
C HIS A 40 7.03 -4.73 -9.97
N THR A 41 7.34 -6.00 -9.73
CA THR A 41 6.65 -6.85 -8.74
C THR A 41 6.85 -6.31 -7.32
N GLN A 42 8.07 -5.89 -6.97
CA GLN A 42 8.37 -5.28 -5.68
C GLN A 42 7.54 -4.01 -5.46
N ARG A 43 7.52 -3.11 -6.45
CA ARG A 43 6.71 -1.86 -6.36
C ARG A 43 5.22 -2.13 -6.21
N VAL A 44 4.68 -3.14 -6.90
CA VAL A 44 3.27 -3.53 -6.76
C VAL A 44 2.99 -4.03 -5.34
N ASN A 45 3.86 -4.89 -4.80
CA ASN A 45 3.69 -5.44 -3.46
C ASN A 45 3.77 -4.34 -2.38
N GLU A 46 4.72 -3.42 -2.48
CA GLU A 46 4.84 -2.28 -1.55
C GLU A 46 3.56 -1.43 -1.54
N GLN A 47 2.99 -1.12 -2.72
CA GLN A 47 1.75 -0.36 -2.79
C GLN A 47 0.53 -1.15 -2.28
N GLU A 48 0.54 -2.48 -2.40
CA GLU A 48 -0.49 -3.35 -1.83
C GLU A 48 -0.45 -3.38 -0.30
N ASP A 49 0.75 -3.41 0.28
CA ASP A 49 0.96 -3.34 1.73
C ASP A 49 0.51 -1.97 2.28
N GLU A 50 0.84 -0.87 1.61
CA GLU A 50 0.36 0.47 1.95
C GLU A 50 -1.18 0.55 1.91
N LEU A 51 -1.80 -0.02 0.88
CA LEU A 51 -3.25 -0.08 0.74
C LEU A 51 -3.89 -0.92 1.85
N ALA A 52 -3.26 -2.04 2.24
CA ALA A 52 -3.72 -2.89 3.33
C ALA A 52 -3.64 -2.15 4.67
N ALA A 53 -2.55 -1.43 4.94
CA ALA A 53 -2.39 -0.61 6.15
C ALA A 53 -3.43 0.51 6.22
N ALA A 54 -3.66 1.23 5.11
CA ALA A 54 -4.67 2.29 5.05
C ALA A 54 -6.10 1.75 5.27
N ARG A 55 -6.42 0.56 4.75
CA ARG A 55 -7.70 -0.13 5.02
C ARG A 55 -7.85 -0.53 6.48
N ALA A 56 -6.79 -1.01 7.12
CA ALA A 56 -6.79 -1.37 8.53
C ALA A 56 -7.04 -0.14 9.41
N GLN A 57 -6.37 0.99 9.12
CA GLN A 57 -6.62 2.26 9.79
C GLN A 57 -8.07 2.74 9.61
N LEU A 58 -8.63 2.62 8.41
CA LEU A 58 -10.02 2.97 8.14
C LEU A 58 -11.00 2.10 8.94
N ALA A 59 -10.72 0.80 9.07
CA ALA A 59 -11.52 -0.09 9.89
C ALA A 59 -11.47 0.31 11.39
N ALA A 60 -10.28 0.66 11.90
CA ALA A 60 -10.09 1.12 13.27
C ALA A 60 -10.88 2.43 13.53
N LEU A 61 -10.80 3.42 12.63
CA LEU A 61 -11.56 4.67 12.75
C LEU A 61 -13.07 4.43 12.71
N ARG A 62 -13.54 3.51 11.86
CA ARG A 62 -14.97 3.12 11.82
C ARG A 62 -15.41 2.46 13.12
N GLN A 63 -14.56 1.65 13.75
CA GLN A 63 -14.85 1.07 15.06
C GLN A 63 -14.88 2.14 16.16
N GLN A 64 -13.93 3.08 16.15
CA GLN A 64 -13.93 4.23 17.06
C GLN A 64 -15.20 5.08 16.90
N ARG A 65 -15.66 5.30 15.66
CA ARG A 65 -16.92 6.00 15.39
C ARG A 65 -18.11 5.29 16.02
N LYS A 66 -18.22 3.97 15.90
CA LYS A 66 -19.31 3.19 16.53
C LYS A 66 -19.31 3.38 18.05
N ALA A 67 -18.14 3.32 18.68
CA ALA A 67 -18.01 3.57 20.12
C ALA A 67 -18.42 5.00 20.52
N LEU A 68 -18.08 6.01 19.71
CA LEU A 68 -18.52 7.39 19.93
C LEU A 68 -20.03 7.56 19.76
N ASP A 69 -20.64 6.87 18.79
CA ASP A 69 -22.09 6.89 18.58
C ASP A 69 -22.83 6.24 19.76
N GLU A 70 -22.29 5.15 20.31
CA GLU A 70 -22.79 4.52 21.53
C GLU A 70 -22.64 5.43 22.75
N ALA A 71 -21.47 6.07 22.92
CA ALA A 71 -21.24 7.04 24.00
C ALA A 71 -22.19 8.25 23.91
N THR A 72 -22.47 8.73 22.69
CA THR A 72 -23.41 9.83 22.44
C THR A 72 -24.85 9.42 22.74
N ARG A 73 -25.23 8.19 22.40
CA ARG A 73 -26.54 7.64 22.76
C ARG A 73 -26.69 7.51 24.29
N ALA A 74 -25.67 7.00 24.96
CA ALA A 74 -25.64 6.94 26.43
C ALA A 74 -25.73 8.36 27.04
N GLN A 75 -24.99 9.32 26.49
CA GLN A 75 -25.01 10.69 26.98
C GLN A 75 -26.37 11.38 26.79
N SER A 76 -27.08 11.08 25.71
CA SER A 76 -28.44 11.58 25.46
C SER A 76 -29.46 11.08 26.51
N SER A 77 -29.18 9.95 27.16
CA SER A 77 -30.02 9.41 28.25
C SER A 77 -29.72 10.03 29.62
N THR A 78 -28.61 10.78 29.73
CA THR A 78 -28.21 11.45 30.96
C THR A 78 -29.04 12.71 31.19
N ALA A 79 -29.50 12.94 32.43
CA ALA A 79 -30.30 14.12 32.77
C ALA A 79 -29.55 15.42 32.43
N VAL A 80 -30.26 16.34 31.77
CA VAL A 80 -29.75 17.69 31.43
C VAL A 80 -29.43 18.44 32.73
N GLY A 81 -28.22 19.01 32.81
CA GLY A 81 -27.75 19.73 34.00
C GLY A 81 -27.05 18.86 35.06
N SER A 82 -26.99 17.54 34.88
CA SER A 82 -26.19 16.65 35.73
C SER A 82 -24.68 16.82 35.48
N SER A 83 -23.86 16.33 36.40
CA SER A 83 -22.40 16.25 36.25
C SER A 83 -21.96 14.80 36.28
N GLN A 84 -21.01 14.45 35.42
CA GLN A 84 -20.49 13.10 35.27
C GLN A 84 -18.99 13.07 35.57
N TRP A 85 -18.51 11.99 36.18
CA TRP A 85 -17.08 11.77 36.35
C TRP A 85 -16.45 11.38 35.02
N MET A 86 -15.46 12.15 34.57
CA MET A 86 -14.66 11.86 33.39
C MET A 86 -13.19 11.76 33.75
N LEU A 87 -12.50 10.81 33.12
CA LEU A 87 -11.04 10.73 33.11
C LEU A 87 -10.50 11.85 32.22
N ILE A 88 -9.68 12.74 32.77
CA ILE A 88 -9.10 13.92 32.08
C ILE A 88 -7.57 13.85 31.95
N GLY A 89 -6.98 12.72 32.31
CA GLY A 89 -5.55 12.38 32.20
C GLY A 89 -5.37 10.99 32.80
N GLY A 90 -4.35 10.23 32.39
CA GLY A 90 -4.23 8.77 32.60
C GLY A 90 -4.51 8.19 34.00
N SER A 91 -4.61 9.02 35.05
CA SER A 91 -5.01 8.64 36.40
C SER A 91 -5.96 9.63 37.11
N SER A 92 -6.46 10.67 36.44
CA SER A 92 -7.18 11.79 37.07
C SER A 92 -8.62 11.89 36.60
N PHE A 93 -9.56 11.98 37.55
CA PHE A 93 -10.98 12.16 37.29
C PHE A 93 -11.47 13.54 37.73
N ALA A 94 -12.39 14.13 36.97
CA ALA A 94 -13.12 15.33 37.37
C ALA A 94 -14.61 15.20 37.08
N ARG A 95 -15.43 15.90 37.87
CA ARG A 95 -16.84 16.12 37.52
C ARG A 95 -16.91 17.14 36.38
N VAL A 96 -17.52 16.72 35.28
CA VAL A 96 -17.75 17.55 34.11
C VAL A 96 -19.26 17.65 33.87
N PRO A 97 -19.80 18.86 33.61
CA PRO A 97 -21.21 19.02 33.27
C PRO A 97 -21.60 18.20 32.04
N SER A 98 -22.76 17.56 32.07
CA SER A 98 -23.25 16.68 30.99
C SER A 98 -23.30 17.38 29.63
N GLN A 99 -23.57 18.68 29.61
CA GLN A 99 -23.54 19.51 28.40
C GLN A 99 -22.13 19.63 27.81
N LYS A 100 -21.11 19.79 28.65
CA LYS A 100 -19.70 19.87 28.20
C LYS A 100 -19.23 18.51 27.70
N VAL A 101 -19.62 17.41 28.36
CA VAL A 101 -19.37 16.04 27.87
C VAL A 101 -19.99 15.82 26.49
N ALA A 102 -21.26 16.19 26.30
CA ALA A 102 -21.95 16.08 25.02
C ALA A 102 -21.28 16.91 23.91
N GLN A 103 -20.82 18.13 24.25
CA GLN A 103 -20.10 18.98 23.31
C GLN A 103 -18.74 18.37 22.90
N THR A 104 -18.00 17.80 23.85
CA THR A 104 -16.74 17.10 23.56
C THR A 104 -16.99 15.89 22.65
N LEU A 105 -17.99 15.07 22.94
CA LEU A 105 -18.37 13.92 22.09
C LEU A 105 -18.72 14.36 20.67
N ALA A 106 -19.51 15.42 20.51
CA ALA A 106 -19.88 15.94 19.19
C ALA A 106 -18.65 16.45 18.40
N ASN A 107 -17.70 17.11 19.07
CA ASN A 107 -16.46 17.56 18.43
C ASN A 107 -15.59 16.37 18.00
N GLU A 108 -15.45 15.35 18.85
CA GLU A 108 -14.70 14.13 18.51
C GLU A 108 -15.37 13.35 17.36
N GLN A 109 -16.70 13.25 17.35
CA GLN A 109 -17.43 12.64 16.24
C GLN A 109 -17.14 13.35 14.91
N ARG A 110 -17.13 14.69 14.88
CA ARG A 110 -16.81 15.45 13.67
C ARG A 110 -15.40 15.14 13.17
N LYS A 111 -14.41 15.21 14.06
CA LYS A 111 -13.01 14.88 13.73
C LYS A 111 -12.88 13.48 13.14
N VAL A 112 -13.51 12.48 13.76
CA VAL A 112 -13.45 11.09 13.28
C VAL A 112 -14.16 10.93 11.94
N ILE A 113 -15.29 11.60 11.72
CA ILE A 113 -16.01 11.57 10.43
C ILE A 113 -15.13 12.18 9.32
N ASP A 114 -14.50 13.31 9.58
CA ASP A 114 -13.63 13.95 8.59
C ASP A 114 -12.39 13.11 8.30
N ALA A 115 -11.75 12.54 9.32
CA ALA A 115 -10.63 11.60 9.15
C ALA A 115 -11.01 10.35 8.35
N ILE A 116 -12.21 9.79 8.58
CA ILE A 116 -12.73 8.66 7.80
C ILE A 116 -12.87 9.05 6.33
N ARG A 117 -13.45 10.22 6.02
CA ARG A 117 -13.65 10.68 4.65
C ARG A 117 -12.33 10.87 3.91
N GLU A 118 -11.36 11.53 4.53
CA GLU A 118 -10.04 11.74 3.96
C GLU A 118 -9.31 10.42 3.68
N LEU A 119 -9.40 9.48 4.63
CA LEU A 119 -8.77 8.18 4.48
C LEU A 119 -9.48 7.31 3.43
N GLU A 120 -10.81 7.40 3.31
CA GLU A 120 -11.57 6.73 2.24
C GLU A 120 -11.15 7.20 0.85
N VAL A 121 -10.98 8.51 0.67
CA VAL A 121 -10.47 9.08 -0.59
C VAL A 121 -9.06 8.57 -0.88
N SER A 122 -8.20 8.53 0.13
CA SER A 122 -6.82 8.05 0.00
C SER A 122 -6.76 6.57 -0.37
N VAL A 123 -7.55 5.72 0.31
CA VAL A 123 -7.68 4.28 0.01
C VAL A 123 -8.19 4.06 -1.41
N ASN A 124 -9.18 4.84 -1.86
CA ASN A 124 -9.70 4.72 -3.22
C ASN A 124 -8.64 5.11 -4.27
N ARG A 125 -7.85 6.16 -4.00
CA ARG A 125 -6.76 6.60 -4.86
C ARG A 125 -5.66 5.54 -4.95
N LEU A 126 -5.19 5.01 -3.81
CA LEU A 126 -4.18 3.95 -3.75
C LEU A 126 -4.66 2.67 -4.44
N SER A 127 -5.91 2.27 -4.20
CA SER A 127 -6.55 1.13 -4.87
C SER A 127 -6.56 1.28 -6.39
N ALA A 128 -6.85 2.48 -6.90
CA ALA A 128 -6.79 2.76 -8.33
C ALA A 128 -5.35 2.74 -8.88
N GLN A 129 -4.36 3.21 -8.11
CA GLN A 129 -2.94 3.16 -8.48
C GLN A 129 -2.43 1.72 -8.57
N VAL A 130 -2.68 0.90 -7.54
CA VAL A 130 -2.32 -0.53 -7.51
C VAL A 130 -2.93 -1.26 -8.72
N LYS A 131 -4.22 -1.04 -9.01
CA LYS A 131 -4.88 -1.65 -10.18
C LYS A 131 -4.19 -1.28 -11.50
N ARG A 132 -3.79 -0.01 -11.66
CA ARG A 132 -3.09 0.45 -12.86
C ARG A 132 -1.70 -0.15 -12.98
N LEU A 133 -0.94 -0.23 -11.89
CA LEU A 133 0.38 -0.86 -11.89
C LEU A 133 0.27 -2.34 -12.25
N ARG A 134 -0.66 -3.07 -11.62
CA ARG A 134 -0.90 -4.49 -11.94
C ARG A 134 -1.26 -4.70 -13.42
N SER A 135 -2.06 -3.81 -14.02
CA SER A 135 -2.39 -3.90 -15.45
C SER A 135 -1.23 -3.61 -16.41
N ARG A 136 -0.19 -2.89 -15.95
CA ARG A 136 0.97 -2.51 -16.76
C ARG A 136 2.07 -3.57 -16.78
N GLY A 137 2.15 -4.43 -15.75
CA GLY A 137 3.08 -5.57 -15.73
C GLY A 137 2.52 -6.85 -16.34
N ALA A 138 1.32 -6.82 -16.93
CA ALA A 138 0.68 -7.98 -17.56
C ALA A 138 0.77 -7.97 -19.09
N THR A 139 1.56 -7.05 -19.67
CA THR A 139 1.82 -6.90 -21.11
C THR A 139 3.29 -7.11 -21.39
#